data_AF-A0A7S3YFZ2-F1
#
_entry.id   AF-A0A7S3YFZ2-F1
#
_cell.length_a   1.000
_cell.length_b   1.000
_cell.length_c   1.000
_cell.angle_alpha   90.00
_cell.angle_beta   90.00
_cell.angle_gamma   90.00
#
_symmetry.space_group_name_H-M   'P 1'
#
loop_
_entity.id
_entity.type
_entity.pdbx_description
1 polymer ?
#
loop_
_entity_poly.entity_id
_entity_poly.type
_entity_poly.pdbx_seq_one_letter_code
_entity_poly.pdbx_strand_id
1 'polypeptide(L)'
;MINGGLFFVGILFSLSGACMLALSMVMQRYALSYPSENNKVPFFGVELPRMLVWFFGLVAYGIGCALYVISLLFAPLILMGSIFTTLLIWNMIFARWFLKEPLTAPKIACSTIILAGVCLIVVATPTGIPVDFSPTDVVALLSRPAGATYVAVLFTLVLSSVVAIIIYERTYPTNIQANSTANVIDVPIAADTKVSSSTEKWASPTAAPASLARNAEKDVDVEKAGDTKAAAAAGAATAGAATATVAVSTAIAPEWLDNFMGFLYPGSLGLDEGICSLTMKATISMLANCEGDECSMWIVWVSGFFWIVTSLATLWWLKTVFGNANYP
;
A
#
# COMPACT_ATOMS: atom_id res chain seq x y z
N MET A 1 19.12 -18.56 -26.67
CA MET A 1 20.05 -17.52 -26.18
C MET A 1 19.46 -16.16 -26.53
N ILE A 2 19.23 -15.30 -25.54
CA ILE A 2 18.68 -13.96 -25.76
C ILE A 2 19.79 -13.08 -26.36
N ASN A 3 19.60 -12.58 -27.58
CA ASN A 3 20.47 -11.54 -28.13
C ASN A 3 20.44 -10.33 -27.18
N GLY A 4 21.60 -9.78 -26.82
CA GLY A 4 21.68 -8.66 -25.86
C GLY A 4 20.72 -7.50 -26.19
N GLY A 5 20.39 -7.28 -27.46
CA GLY A 5 19.37 -6.30 -27.88
C GLY A 5 17.95 -6.57 -27.36
N LEU A 6 17.48 -7.83 -27.37
CA LEU A 6 16.13 -8.19 -26.89
C LEU A 6 16.00 -7.95 -25.38
N PHE A 7 17.08 -8.17 -24.64
CA PHE A 7 17.14 -7.91 -23.20
C PHE A 7 16.87 -6.42 -22.88
N PHE A 8 17.52 -5.49 -23.60
CA PHE A 8 17.28 -4.06 -23.43
C PHE A 8 15.85 -3.65 -23.81
N VAL A 9 15.27 -4.28 -24.82
CA VAL A 9 13.86 -4.07 -25.20
C VAL A 9 12.93 -4.42 -24.02
N GLY A 10 13.17 -5.54 -23.34
CA GLY A 10 12.44 -5.90 -22.12
C GLY A 10 12.56 -4.84 -21.02
N ILE A 11 13.78 -4.34 -20.75
CA ILE A 11 14.01 -3.27 -19.77
C ILE A 11 13.21 -2.01 -20.11
N LEU A 12 13.25 -1.56 -21.37
CA LEU A 12 12.53 -0.38 -21.82
C LEU A 12 11.02 -0.55 -21.67
N PHE A 13 10.45 -1.70 -22.08
CA PHE A 13 9.03 -1.98 -21.89
C PHE A 13 8.65 -2.01 -20.42
N SER A 14 9.48 -2.58 -19.55
CA SER A 14 9.22 -2.62 -18.11
C SER A 14 9.26 -1.23 -17.47
N LEU A 15 10.21 -0.37 -17.85
CA LEU A 15 10.29 1.01 -17.37
C LEU A 15 9.11 1.85 -17.85
N SER A 16 8.75 1.73 -19.14
CA SER A 16 7.57 2.40 -19.69
C SER A 16 6.29 1.91 -19.04
N GLY A 17 6.15 0.60 -18.80
CA GLY A 17 5.02 0.01 -18.09
C GLY A 17 4.90 0.55 -16.66
N ALA A 18 6.00 0.56 -15.90
CA ALA A 18 6.06 1.11 -14.55
C ALA A 18 5.69 2.60 -14.52
N CYS A 19 6.19 3.39 -15.47
CA CYS A 19 5.89 4.81 -15.61
C CYS A 19 4.40 5.05 -15.93
N MET A 20 3.84 4.32 -16.90
CA MET A 20 2.42 4.43 -17.29
C MET A 20 1.48 4.00 -16.17
N LEU A 21 1.80 2.92 -15.45
CA LEU A 21 1.00 2.46 -14.34
C LEU A 21 1.05 3.44 -13.15
N ALA A 22 2.23 4.00 -12.86
CA ALA A 22 2.35 5.06 -11.87
C ALA A 22 1.56 6.32 -12.25
N LEU A 23 1.64 6.75 -13.51
CA LEU A 23 0.86 7.89 -14.02
C LEU A 23 -0.64 7.64 -13.88
N SER A 24 -1.10 6.43 -14.23
CA SER A 24 -2.49 6.01 -14.10
C SER A 24 -3.02 6.20 -12.69
N MET A 25 -2.33 5.64 -11.69
CA MET A 25 -2.76 5.69 -10.29
C MET A 25 -2.85 7.13 -9.79
N VAL A 26 -1.87 7.97 -10.13
CA VAL A 26 -1.88 9.40 -9.78
C VAL A 26 -3.01 10.14 -10.49
N MET A 27 -3.26 9.86 -11.76
CA MET A 27 -4.27 10.58 -12.55
C MET A 27 -5.69 10.24 -12.10
N GLN A 28 -5.96 8.98 -11.75
CA GLN A 28 -7.25 8.58 -11.15
C GLN A 28 -7.45 9.25 -9.79
N ARG A 29 -6.42 9.26 -8.94
CA ARG A 29 -6.45 9.95 -7.65
C ARG A 29 -6.66 11.46 -7.82
N TYR A 30 -5.97 12.05 -8.79
CA TYR A 30 -6.09 13.46 -9.15
C TYR A 30 -7.51 13.79 -9.60
N ALA A 31 -8.10 13.00 -10.48
CA ALA A 31 -9.49 13.18 -10.90
C ALA A 31 -10.46 13.16 -9.70
N LEU A 32 -10.27 12.22 -8.78
CA LEU A 32 -11.15 12.06 -7.61
C LEU A 32 -10.91 13.10 -6.50
N SER A 33 -9.77 13.79 -6.47
CA SER A 33 -9.49 14.82 -5.46
C SER A 33 -10.29 16.12 -5.65
N TYR A 34 -10.96 16.31 -6.80
CA TYR A 34 -11.79 17.49 -7.05
C TYR A 34 -13.23 17.28 -6.58
N PRO A 35 -13.86 18.29 -5.95
CA PRO A 35 -15.25 18.23 -5.51
C PRO A 35 -16.22 17.86 -6.64
N SER A 36 -17.24 17.07 -6.31
CA SER A 36 -18.26 16.61 -7.28
C SER A 36 -19.10 17.74 -7.87
N GLU A 37 -19.24 18.86 -7.16
CA GLU A 37 -20.11 19.97 -7.53
C GLU A 37 -19.71 20.63 -8.86
N ASN A 38 -18.42 20.79 -9.12
CA ASN A 38 -17.93 21.47 -10.33
C ASN A 38 -17.69 20.49 -11.50
N ASN A 39 -17.60 19.18 -11.23
CA ASN A 39 -17.35 18.05 -12.15
C ASN A 39 -16.26 18.26 -13.23
N LYS A 40 -15.42 19.29 -13.06
CA LYS A 40 -14.40 19.74 -14.00
C LYS A 40 -13.06 19.73 -13.31
N VAL A 41 -12.06 19.20 -14.01
CA VAL A 41 -10.69 19.05 -13.54
C VAL A 41 -9.78 19.79 -14.53
N PRO A 42 -8.92 20.71 -14.06
CA PRO A 42 -7.95 21.34 -14.93
C PRO A 42 -6.88 20.32 -15.33
N PHE A 43 -6.82 19.96 -16.61
CA PHE A 43 -5.87 18.99 -17.15
C PHE A 43 -5.13 19.62 -18.32
N PHE A 44 -3.82 19.85 -18.17
CA PHE A 44 -2.97 20.53 -19.16
C PHE A 44 -3.54 21.87 -19.70
N GLY A 45 -4.16 22.67 -18.82
CA GLY A 45 -4.71 23.98 -19.19
C GLY A 45 -6.12 23.95 -19.79
N VAL A 46 -6.74 22.77 -19.91
CA VAL A 46 -8.13 22.61 -20.36
C VAL A 46 -8.97 22.04 -19.21
N GLU A 47 -10.18 22.56 -19.03
CA GLU A 47 -11.15 21.97 -18.09
C GLU A 47 -11.80 20.73 -18.71
N LEU A 48 -11.50 19.55 -18.17
CA LEU A 48 -12.07 18.29 -18.63
C LEU A 48 -13.04 17.72 -17.60
N PRO A 49 -14.06 16.95 -18.02
CA PRO A 49 -14.94 16.23 -17.09
C PRO A 49 -14.13 15.28 -16.22
N ARG A 50 -14.46 15.21 -14.93
CA ARG A 50 -13.79 14.35 -13.94
C ARG A 50 -13.68 12.90 -14.39
N MET A 51 -14.78 12.33 -14.88
CA MET A 51 -14.83 10.94 -15.35
C MET A 51 -13.93 10.70 -16.56
N LEU A 52 -13.71 11.71 -17.41
CA LEU A 52 -12.83 11.60 -18.57
C LEU A 52 -11.37 11.49 -18.15
N VAL A 53 -10.93 12.33 -17.20
CA VAL A 53 -9.56 12.27 -16.65
C VAL A 53 -9.32 10.95 -15.91
N TRP A 54 -10.31 10.51 -15.12
CA TRP A 54 -10.26 9.19 -14.48
C TRP A 54 -10.16 8.05 -15.49
N PHE A 55 -10.96 8.12 -16.57
CA PHE A 55 -10.95 7.12 -17.64
C PHE A 55 -9.61 7.10 -18.40
N PHE A 56 -9.00 8.25 -18.68
CA PHE A 56 -7.63 8.27 -19.20
C PHE A 56 -6.67 7.54 -18.27
N GLY A 57 -6.89 7.60 -16.96
CA GLY A 57 -6.12 6.87 -15.96
C GLY A 57 -6.32 5.37 -16.14
N LEU A 58 -7.56 4.93 -16.34
CA LEU A 58 -7.87 3.53 -16.63
C LEU A 58 -7.24 3.03 -17.94
N VAL A 59 -7.20 3.85 -18.99
CA VAL A 59 -6.53 3.50 -20.25
C VAL A 59 -5.01 3.39 -20.05
N ALA A 60 -4.41 4.35 -19.36
CA ALA A 60 -2.99 4.32 -19.02
C ALA A 60 -2.63 3.09 -18.15
N TYR A 61 -3.53 2.68 -17.25
CA TYR A 61 -3.38 1.44 -16.46
C TYR A 61 -3.26 0.22 -17.37
N GLY A 62 -4.23 0.05 -18.27
CA GLY A 62 -4.27 -1.09 -19.20
C GLY A 62 -3.04 -1.15 -20.09
N ILE A 63 -2.58 0.00 -20.59
CA ILE A 63 -1.32 0.11 -21.36
C ILE A 63 -0.12 -0.27 -20.48
N GLY A 64 -0.03 0.25 -19.26
CA GLY A 64 1.03 -0.07 -18.32
C GLY A 64 1.15 -1.57 -18.03
N CYS A 65 0.01 -2.22 -17.76
CA CYS A 65 -0.07 -3.66 -17.58
C CYS A 65 0.35 -4.43 -18.83
N ALA A 66 -0.12 -4.03 -20.02
CA ALA A 66 0.23 -4.68 -21.27
C ALA A 66 1.74 -4.59 -21.56
N LEU A 67 2.34 -3.41 -21.38
CA LEU A 67 3.78 -3.22 -21.55
C LEU A 67 4.60 -4.08 -20.57
N TYR A 68 4.13 -4.22 -19.32
CA TYR A 68 4.77 -5.10 -18.35
C TYR A 68 4.65 -6.58 -18.75
N VAL A 69 3.47 -7.05 -19.18
CA VAL A 69 3.32 -8.43 -19.65
C VAL A 69 4.21 -8.72 -20.86
N ILE A 70 4.29 -7.77 -21.80
CA ILE A 70 5.18 -7.87 -22.97
C ILE A 70 6.65 -7.92 -22.53
N SER A 71 7.07 -7.14 -21.53
CA SER A 71 8.45 -7.16 -21.03
C SER A 71 8.86 -8.52 -20.48
N LEU A 72 7.92 -9.26 -19.88
CA LEU A 72 8.15 -10.60 -19.35
C LEU A 72 8.55 -11.63 -20.42
N LEU A 73 8.25 -11.38 -21.71
CA LEU A 73 8.67 -12.22 -22.84
C LEU A 73 10.16 -12.07 -23.16
N PHE A 74 10.76 -10.94 -22.80
CA PHE A 74 12.11 -10.59 -23.24
C PHE A 74 13.18 -10.77 -22.16
N ALA A 75 12.79 -10.89 -20.88
CA ALA A 75 13.74 -10.92 -19.78
C ALA A 75 13.25 -11.73 -18.55
N PRO A 76 14.17 -12.15 -17.65
CA PRO A 76 13.83 -12.90 -16.45
C PRO A 76 12.86 -12.15 -15.53
N LEU A 77 11.94 -12.89 -14.87
CA LEU A 77 10.90 -12.31 -14.01
C LEU A 77 11.48 -11.47 -12.86
N ILE A 78 12.53 -11.96 -12.20
CA ILE A 78 13.16 -11.27 -11.06
C ILE A 78 13.70 -9.90 -11.50
N LEU A 79 14.34 -9.85 -12.66
CA LEU A 79 14.86 -8.62 -13.22
C LEU A 79 13.71 -7.65 -13.57
N MET A 80 12.68 -8.12 -14.27
CA MET A 80 11.52 -7.30 -14.63
C MET A 80 10.76 -6.80 -13.41
N GLY A 81 10.54 -7.65 -12.41
CA GLY A 81 9.95 -7.27 -11.13
C GLY A 81 10.76 -6.17 -10.46
N SER A 82 12.10 -6.31 -10.41
CA SER A 82 12.97 -5.27 -9.83
C SER A 82 12.87 -3.94 -10.56
N ILE A 83 12.97 -3.93 -11.90
CA ILE A 83 12.81 -2.70 -12.69
C ILE A 83 11.42 -2.11 -12.52
N PHE A 84 10.39 -2.95 -12.45
CA PHE A 84 9.04 -2.51 -12.28
C PHE A 84 8.84 -1.79 -10.94
N THR A 85 9.59 -2.13 -9.87
CA THR A 85 9.54 -1.38 -8.60
C THR A 85 9.87 0.11 -8.72
N THR A 86 10.53 0.55 -9.82
CA THR A 86 10.69 1.98 -10.13
C THR A 86 9.36 2.72 -10.29
N LEU A 87 8.23 2.00 -10.41
CA LEU A 87 6.87 2.55 -10.34
C LEU A 87 6.69 3.45 -9.11
N LEU A 88 7.33 3.14 -7.97
CA LEU A 88 7.24 3.95 -6.75
C LEU A 88 7.89 5.32 -6.94
N ILE A 89 9.03 5.36 -7.64
CA ILE A 89 9.75 6.59 -7.96
C ILE A 89 8.92 7.43 -8.93
N TRP A 90 8.38 6.81 -9.99
CA TRP A 90 7.50 7.49 -10.93
C TRP A 90 6.23 8.01 -10.25
N ASN A 91 5.63 7.23 -9.36
CA ASN A 91 4.43 7.60 -8.62
C ASN A 91 4.71 8.86 -7.77
N MET A 92 5.85 8.91 -7.09
CA MET A 92 6.28 10.08 -6.33
C MET A 92 6.47 11.31 -7.23
N ILE A 93 7.11 11.17 -8.39
CA ILE A 93 7.32 12.26 -9.35
C ILE A 93 5.98 12.81 -9.84
N PHE A 94 5.08 11.93 -10.29
CA PHE A 94 3.77 12.35 -10.77
C PHE A 94 2.88 12.91 -9.66
N ALA A 95 2.92 12.35 -8.45
CA ALA A 95 2.19 12.89 -7.30
C ALA A 95 2.65 14.32 -6.96
N ARG A 96 3.95 14.60 -7.01
CA ARG A 96 4.47 15.96 -6.88
C ARG A 96 3.97 16.87 -8.00
N TRP A 97 3.86 16.36 -9.22
CA TRP A 97 3.48 17.18 -10.37
C TRP A 97 1.98 17.49 -10.42
N PHE A 98 1.12 16.49 -10.29
CA PHE A 98 -0.34 16.59 -10.37
C PHE A 98 -0.97 17.07 -9.05
N LEU A 99 -0.63 16.42 -7.94
CA LEU A 99 -1.28 16.65 -6.65
C LEU A 99 -0.52 17.66 -5.76
N LYS A 100 0.66 18.12 -6.20
CA LYS A 100 1.52 19.06 -5.47
C LYS A 100 1.94 18.57 -4.08
N GLU A 101 1.91 17.27 -3.84
CA GLU A 101 2.31 16.68 -2.56
C GLU A 101 3.77 17.04 -2.24
N PRO A 102 4.13 17.33 -0.97
CA PRO A 102 5.50 17.62 -0.59
C PRO A 102 6.39 16.37 -0.65
N LEU A 103 7.59 16.52 -1.22
CA LEU A 103 8.63 15.51 -1.22
C LEU A 103 9.41 15.59 0.10
N THR A 104 9.05 14.74 1.05
CA THR A 104 9.74 14.63 2.34
C THR A 104 11.09 13.91 2.16
N ALA A 105 12.13 14.32 2.88
CA ALA A 105 13.46 13.71 2.80
C ALA A 105 13.49 12.16 2.95
N PRO A 106 12.69 11.54 3.85
CA PRO A 106 12.62 10.07 3.95
C PRO A 106 12.17 9.40 2.64
N LYS A 107 11.17 9.96 1.94
CA LYS A 107 10.69 9.44 0.65
C LYS A 107 11.80 9.45 -0.40
N ILE A 108 12.58 10.52 -0.44
CA ILE A 108 13.72 10.65 -1.37
C ILE A 108 14.80 9.62 -1.02
N ALA A 109 15.16 9.50 0.27
CA ALA A 109 16.15 8.53 0.72
C ALA A 109 15.76 7.09 0.37
N CYS A 110 14.52 6.68 0.68
CA CYS A 110 14.01 5.35 0.32
C CYS A 110 13.97 5.13 -1.20
N SER A 111 13.56 6.14 -1.98
CA SER A 111 13.54 6.06 -3.45
C SER A 111 14.94 5.85 -4.03
N THR A 112 15.94 6.53 -3.49
CA THR A 112 17.35 6.36 -3.89
C THR A 112 17.86 4.95 -3.59
N ILE A 113 17.50 4.40 -2.42
CA ILE A 113 17.86 3.02 -2.05
C ILE A 113 17.22 2.01 -3.00
N ILE A 114 15.94 2.19 -3.35
CA ILE A 114 15.25 1.35 -4.33
C ILE A 114 15.98 1.42 -5.67
N LEU A 115 16.29 2.61 -6.17
CA LEU A 115 16.98 2.79 -7.46
C LEU A 115 18.35 2.11 -7.45
N ALA A 116 19.12 2.24 -6.35
CA ALA A 116 20.40 1.56 -6.19
C ALA A 116 20.25 0.03 -6.23
N GLY A 117 19.24 -0.51 -5.54
CA GLY A 117 18.92 -1.94 -5.57
C GLY A 117 18.54 -2.44 -6.97
N VAL A 118 17.73 -1.68 -7.70
CA VAL A 118 17.39 -2.00 -9.10
C VAL A 118 18.63 -2.00 -9.99
N CYS A 119 19.48 -0.97 -9.90
CA CYS A 119 20.74 -0.91 -10.65
C CYS A 119 21.64 -2.11 -10.34
N LEU A 120 21.74 -2.50 -9.06
CA LEU A 120 22.52 -3.66 -8.64
C LEU A 120 21.96 -4.94 -9.26
N ILE A 121 20.65 -5.16 -9.22
CA ILE A 121 20.03 -6.36 -9.82
C ILE A 121 20.26 -6.38 -11.33
N VAL A 122 20.12 -5.24 -12.03
CA VAL A 122 20.36 -5.15 -13.48
C VAL A 122 21.80 -5.53 -13.82
N VAL A 123 22.78 -5.03 -13.08
CA VAL A 123 24.21 -5.31 -13.32
C VAL A 123 24.58 -6.74 -12.92
N ALA A 124 24.00 -7.25 -11.82
CA ALA A 124 24.32 -8.58 -11.30
C ALA A 124 23.60 -9.71 -12.04
N THR A 125 22.58 -9.42 -12.84
CA THR A 125 21.83 -10.44 -13.59
C THR A 125 22.71 -10.98 -14.73
N PRO A 126 23.10 -12.27 -14.72
CA PRO A 126 23.90 -12.83 -15.79
C PRO A 126 23.10 -12.90 -17.10
N THR A 127 23.81 -12.73 -18.21
CA THR A 127 23.22 -12.95 -19.55
C THR A 127 23.04 -14.44 -19.81
N GLY A 128 21.98 -14.80 -20.54
CA GLY A 128 21.73 -16.20 -20.92
C GLY A 128 20.91 -17.03 -19.92
N ILE A 129 20.31 -16.40 -18.90
CA ILE A 129 19.31 -17.08 -18.07
C ILE A 129 18.12 -17.51 -18.95
N PRO A 130 17.69 -18.78 -18.88
CA PRO A 130 16.51 -19.24 -19.60
C PRO A 130 15.27 -18.46 -19.15
N VAL A 131 14.53 -17.94 -20.13
CA VAL A 131 13.24 -17.26 -19.91
C VAL A 131 12.05 -18.18 -20.22
N ASP A 132 12.32 -19.25 -20.94
CA ASP A 132 11.37 -20.28 -21.35
C ASP A 132 11.57 -21.51 -20.48
N PHE A 133 10.46 -22.08 -20.01
CA PHE A 133 10.42 -23.25 -19.16
C PHE A 133 9.41 -24.24 -19.71
N SER A 134 9.87 -25.47 -19.97
CA SER A 134 8.97 -26.56 -20.31
C SER A 134 8.29 -27.09 -19.04
N PRO A 135 7.16 -27.81 -19.14
CA PRO A 135 6.54 -28.37 -17.94
C PRO A 135 7.42 -29.45 -17.28
N THR A 136 8.30 -30.12 -18.04
CA THR A 136 9.27 -31.08 -17.47
C THR A 136 10.32 -30.40 -16.61
N ASP A 137 10.78 -29.19 -16.96
CA ASP A 137 11.71 -28.39 -16.16
C ASP A 137 11.12 -28.02 -14.80
N VAL A 138 9.83 -27.67 -14.77
CA VAL A 138 9.12 -27.33 -13.52
C VAL A 138 8.98 -28.56 -12.63
N VAL A 139 8.63 -29.71 -13.20
CA VAL A 139 8.58 -30.98 -12.46
C VAL A 139 9.96 -31.35 -11.92
N ALA A 140 11.01 -31.19 -12.72
CA ALA A 140 12.38 -31.44 -12.30
C ALA A 140 12.80 -30.50 -11.15
N LEU A 141 12.41 -29.22 -11.20
CA LEU A 141 12.65 -28.26 -10.12
C LEU A 141 11.97 -28.69 -8.82
N LEU A 142 10.69 -29.08 -8.88
CA LEU A 142 9.92 -29.54 -7.72
C LEU A 142 10.40 -30.88 -7.17
N SER A 143 10.96 -31.73 -8.04
CA SER A 143 11.54 -33.02 -7.64
C SER A 143 12.86 -32.87 -6.88
N ARG A 144 13.54 -31.72 -7.02
CA ARG A 144 14.76 -31.42 -6.25
C ARG A 144 14.37 -30.92 -4.85
N PRO A 145 15.00 -31.42 -3.77
CA PRO A 145 14.66 -31.02 -2.40
C PRO A 145 14.82 -29.51 -2.18
N ALA A 146 15.80 -28.88 -2.82
CA ALA A 146 15.98 -27.43 -2.76
C ALA A 146 14.81 -26.65 -3.39
N GLY A 147 14.29 -27.10 -4.54
CA GLY A 147 13.15 -26.47 -5.20
C GLY A 147 11.85 -26.67 -4.41
N ALA A 148 11.62 -27.89 -3.91
CA ALA A 148 10.50 -28.17 -3.02
C ALA A 148 10.56 -27.32 -1.73
N THR A 149 11.74 -27.20 -1.12
CA THR A 149 11.94 -26.37 0.09
C THR A 149 11.66 -24.90 -0.20
N TYR A 150 12.15 -24.38 -1.33
CA TYR A 150 11.89 -23.00 -1.75
C TYR A 150 10.39 -22.72 -1.89
N VAL A 151 9.67 -23.58 -2.61
CA VAL A 151 8.21 -23.44 -2.80
C VAL A 151 7.47 -23.57 -1.47
N ALA A 152 7.86 -24.52 -0.62
CA ALA A 152 7.25 -24.68 0.72
C ALA A 152 7.45 -23.44 1.60
N VAL A 153 8.64 -22.82 1.55
CA VAL A 153 8.92 -21.57 2.27
C VAL A 153 8.03 -20.44 1.76
N LEU A 154 7.90 -20.28 0.44
CA LEU A 154 7.02 -19.26 -0.14
C LEU A 154 5.57 -19.43 0.29
N PHE A 155 5.01 -20.64 0.17
CA PHE A 155 3.64 -20.92 0.60
C PHE A 155 3.45 -20.71 2.10
N THR A 156 4.42 -21.11 2.92
CA THR A 156 4.36 -20.92 4.37
C THR A 156 4.37 -19.44 4.73
N LEU A 157 5.20 -18.64 4.04
CA LEU A 157 5.27 -17.19 4.27
C LEU A 157 3.92 -16.53 3.95
N VAL A 158 3.32 -16.81 2.80
CA VAL A 158 1.99 -16.30 2.42
C VAL A 158 0.92 -16.73 3.41
N LEU A 159 0.89 -18.02 3.74
CA LEU A 159 -0.14 -18.53 4.65
C LEU A 159 0.02 -17.89 6.04
N SER A 160 1.26 -17.71 6.51
CA SER A 160 1.54 -17.04 7.77
C SER A 160 1.13 -15.57 7.76
N SER A 161 1.33 -14.84 6.66
CA SER A 161 0.93 -13.44 6.55
C SER A 161 -0.60 -13.30 6.51
N VAL A 162 -1.30 -14.14 5.76
CA VAL A 162 -2.77 -14.18 5.73
C VAL A 162 -3.35 -14.52 7.10
N VAL A 163 -2.82 -15.55 7.77
CA VAL A 163 -3.26 -15.94 9.12
C VAL A 163 -3.03 -14.82 10.12
N ALA A 164 -1.86 -14.16 10.07
CA ALA A 164 -1.56 -13.02 10.93
C ALA A 164 -2.52 -11.84 10.69
N ILE A 165 -2.84 -11.53 9.43
CA ILE A 165 -3.84 -10.51 9.06
C ILE A 165 -5.22 -10.87 9.61
N ILE A 166 -5.69 -12.10 9.40
CA ILE A 166 -7.01 -12.55 9.89
C ILE A 166 -7.08 -12.49 11.42
N ILE A 167 -6.02 -12.93 12.12
CA ILE A 167 -5.95 -12.85 13.58
C ILE A 167 -5.99 -11.39 14.02
N TYR A 168 -5.22 -10.50 13.38
CA TYR A 168 -5.21 -9.08 13.69
C TYR A 168 -6.60 -8.45 13.52
N GLU A 169 -7.24 -8.63 12.36
CA GLU A 169 -8.56 -8.05 12.06
C GLU A 169 -9.66 -8.58 12.98
N ARG A 170 -9.59 -9.86 13.36
CA ARG A 170 -10.54 -10.45 14.33
C ARG A 170 -10.31 -9.96 15.74
N THR A 171 -9.07 -9.69 16.12
CA THR A 171 -8.72 -9.25 17.48
C THR A 171 -8.94 -7.75 17.66
N TYR A 172 -8.73 -6.96 16.61
CA TYR A 172 -8.78 -5.49 16.64
C TYR A 172 -9.69 -4.92 15.54
N PRO A 173 -11.02 -4.96 15.69
CA PRO A 173 -11.94 -4.46 14.68
C PRO A 173 -11.84 -2.94 14.50
N THR A 174 -11.52 -2.48 13.29
CA THR A 174 -11.33 -1.05 12.94
C THR A 174 -12.60 -0.21 13.00
N ASN A 175 -13.79 -0.83 12.94
CA ASN A 175 -15.09 -0.13 12.89
C ASN A 175 -15.41 0.72 14.14
N ILE A 176 -14.66 0.58 15.24
CA ILE A 176 -14.98 1.25 16.51
C ILE A 176 -14.16 2.52 16.72
N GLN A 177 -13.02 2.69 16.02
CA GLN A 177 -12.22 3.92 16.14
C GLN A 177 -12.82 5.11 15.38
N ALA A 178 -13.44 4.89 14.22
CA ALA A 178 -14.05 5.98 13.43
C ALA A 178 -15.22 6.69 14.15
N ASN A 179 -15.99 5.95 14.96
CA ASN A 179 -17.07 6.54 15.77
C ASN A 179 -16.58 7.18 17.08
N SER A 180 -15.38 6.80 17.55
CA SER A 180 -14.82 7.33 18.79
C SER A 180 -14.22 8.73 18.62
N THR A 181 -13.70 9.07 17.43
CA THR A 181 -13.30 10.45 17.11
C THR A 181 -14.49 11.35 16.78
N ALA A 182 -15.59 10.79 16.26
CA ALA A 182 -16.82 11.55 15.97
C ALA A 182 -17.58 11.99 17.23
N ASN A 183 -17.47 11.26 18.35
CA ASN A 183 -18.23 11.54 19.59
C ASN A 183 -17.45 12.28 20.69
N VAL A 184 -16.22 12.75 20.45
CA VAL A 184 -15.43 13.52 21.44
C VAL A 184 -15.70 15.04 21.34
N ILE A 185 -16.48 15.49 20.36
CA ILE A 185 -16.91 16.89 20.24
C ILE A 185 -18.39 16.98 20.65
N ASP A 186 -18.65 16.96 21.96
CA ASP A 186 -19.83 17.58 22.59
C ASP A 186 -19.67 17.58 24.12
N VAL A 187 -18.48 17.95 24.60
CA VAL A 187 -18.39 18.50 25.95
C VAL A 187 -18.78 19.98 25.80
N PRO A 188 -19.93 20.44 26.32
CA PRO A 188 -20.26 21.85 26.33
C PRO A 188 -19.18 22.57 27.13
N ILE A 189 -18.28 23.25 26.42
CA ILE A 189 -17.36 24.20 27.04
C ILE A 189 -18.26 25.30 27.60
N ALA A 190 -18.50 25.23 28.91
CA ALA A 190 -19.16 26.30 29.64
C ALA A 190 -18.43 27.60 29.30
N ALA A 191 -19.18 28.52 28.68
CA ALA A 191 -18.70 29.80 28.22
C ALA A 191 -18.33 30.67 29.44
N ASP A 192 -17.09 30.59 29.91
CA ASP A 192 -16.49 31.64 30.74
C ASP A 192 -14.97 31.45 30.86
N THR A 193 -14.23 31.75 29.81
CA THR A 193 -12.82 32.13 29.96
C THR A 193 -12.46 33.14 28.88
N LYS A 194 -12.31 34.41 29.29
CA LYS A 194 -11.76 35.48 28.47
C LYS A 194 -10.31 35.15 28.10
N VAL A 195 -10.09 34.62 26.90
CA VAL A 195 -8.74 34.50 26.33
C VAL A 195 -8.34 35.86 25.76
N SER A 196 -7.38 36.49 26.45
CA SER A 196 -6.68 37.70 26.01
C SER A 196 -5.93 37.44 24.71
N SER A 197 -6.28 38.19 23.66
CA SER A 197 -5.61 38.18 22.36
C SER A 197 -4.20 38.80 22.45
N SER A 198 -3.17 37.97 22.50
CA SER A 198 -1.79 38.38 22.23
C SER A 198 -1.43 38.06 20.78
N THR A 199 -1.26 39.12 19.99
CA THR A 199 -0.89 39.11 18.57
C THR A 199 0.55 38.65 18.40
N GLU A 200 0.80 37.35 18.23
CA GLU A 200 2.12 36.85 17.83
C GLU A 200 2.31 36.94 16.31
N LYS A 201 3.22 37.84 15.94
CA LYS A 201 3.68 38.17 14.60
C LYS A 201 4.62 37.05 14.11
N TRP A 202 4.14 36.20 13.21
CA TRP A 202 4.95 35.16 12.57
C TRP A 202 6.03 35.79 11.68
N ALA A 203 7.29 35.71 12.14
CA ALA A 203 8.47 36.02 11.35
C ALA A 203 9.03 34.73 10.72
N SER A 204 9.30 34.78 9.41
CA SER A 204 9.93 33.72 8.63
C SER A 204 11.34 33.37 9.16
N PRO A 205 11.75 32.09 9.17
CA PRO A 205 13.10 31.72 9.59
C PRO A 205 14.08 31.78 8.41
N THR A 206 15.05 32.69 8.52
CA THR A 206 16.29 32.70 7.74
C THR A 206 17.44 32.36 8.69
N ALA A 207 18.22 31.33 8.31
CA ALA A 207 19.61 31.03 8.67
C ALA A 207 20.07 31.06 10.15
N ALA A 208 20.69 29.94 10.57
CA ALA A 208 21.55 29.83 11.75
C ALA A 208 22.74 30.83 11.72
N PRO A 209 23.35 31.18 12.87
CA PRO A 209 24.41 30.31 13.42
C PRO A 209 24.48 30.24 14.97
N ALA A 210 25.44 29.43 15.42
CA ALA A 210 25.76 28.98 16.77
C ALA A 210 25.99 30.06 17.85
N SER A 211 25.66 29.74 19.12
CA SER A 211 26.61 29.67 20.26
C SER A 211 25.90 29.64 21.64
N LEU A 212 26.39 28.73 22.49
CA LEU A 212 26.61 28.79 23.95
C LEU A 212 25.65 29.54 24.92
N ALA A 213 25.34 28.80 26.00
CA ALA A 213 25.30 29.17 27.42
C ALA A 213 23.94 29.43 28.13
N ARG A 214 23.57 28.44 28.96
CA ARG A 214 23.40 28.44 30.44
C ARG A 214 22.40 29.41 31.12
N ASN A 215 21.62 28.81 32.05
CA ASN A 215 20.90 29.30 33.26
C ASN A 215 19.38 29.00 33.14
N ALA A 216 18.69 28.21 33.97
CA ALA A 216 18.63 28.01 35.44
C ALA A 216 17.91 29.15 36.19
N GLU A 217 16.60 29.04 36.41
CA GLU A 217 15.78 29.58 37.53
C GLU A 217 14.34 28.98 37.39
N LYS A 218 13.80 28.19 38.36
CA LYS A 218 12.93 28.57 39.52
C LYS A 218 11.64 29.32 39.10
N ASP A 219 10.44 29.16 39.64
CA ASP A 219 9.77 28.50 40.79
C ASP A 219 8.34 28.13 40.26
N VAL A 220 7.41 27.40 40.90
CA VAL A 220 6.55 27.83 42.03
C VAL A 220 5.57 26.68 42.31
N ASP A 221 5.51 26.25 43.58
CA ASP A 221 4.45 25.43 44.16
C ASP A 221 3.16 26.26 44.39
N VAL A 222 1.98 25.69 44.15
CA VAL A 222 0.73 26.18 44.74
C VAL A 222 -0.11 25.03 45.29
N GLU A 223 -0.54 25.30 46.52
CA GLU A 223 -1.13 24.48 47.56
C GLU A 223 -2.61 24.13 47.36
N LYS A 224 -3.05 23.13 48.14
CA LYS A 224 -4.36 22.50 48.23
C LYS A 224 -5.32 23.20 49.20
N ALA A 225 -6.57 22.72 49.13
CA ALA A 225 -7.68 22.78 50.12
C ALA A 225 -8.63 23.99 49.99
N GLY A 226 -9.96 23.86 50.08
CA GLY A 226 -10.78 22.70 50.45
C GLY A 226 -12.30 22.99 50.37
N ASP A 227 -13.02 21.98 50.84
CA ASP A 227 -14.46 21.65 50.86
C ASP A 227 -15.55 22.74 51.04
N THR A 228 -16.74 22.46 50.50
CA THR A 228 -18.01 22.45 51.27
C THR A 228 -19.14 21.70 50.55
N LYS A 229 -20.19 21.38 51.31
CA LYS A 229 -21.05 20.19 51.25
C LYS A 229 -22.52 20.54 50.95
N ALA A 230 -23.21 19.62 50.26
CA ALA A 230 -24.63 19.22 50.34
C ALA A 230 -25.79 20.19 50.04
N ALA A 231 -26.68 19.76 49.12
CA ALA A 231 -28.13 19.67 49.34
C ALA A 231 -28.79 18.70 48.33
N ALA A 232 -29.78 17.95 48.78
CA ALA A 232 -30.51 16.91 48.06
C ALA A 232 -31.85 17.41 47.51
N ALA A 233 -32.37 16.79 46.44
CA ALA A 233 -33.81 16.59 46.20
C ALA A 233 -34.07 15.51 45.15
N ALA A 234 -35.07 14.67 45.43
CA ALA A 234 -35.50 13.49 44.69
C ALA A 234 -36.51 13.81 43.57
N GLY A 235 -36.64 12.91 42.58
CA GLY A 235 -37.77 12.95 41.64
C GLY A 235 -37.77 11.89 40.53
N ALA A 236 -38.63 10.88 40.72
CA ALA A 236 -39.34 10.07 39.71
C ALA A 236 -38.55 9.14 38.76
N ALA A 237 -38.63 7.85 39.08
CA ALA A 237 -38.25 6.73 38.25
C ALA A 237 -39.32 6.44 37.17
N THR A 238 -38.93 6.49 35.90
CA THR A 238 -39.64 5.86 34.78
C THR A 238 -38.94 4.53 34.48
N ALA A 239 -39.67 3.43 34.64
CA ALA A 239 -39.19 2.09 34.31
C ALA A 239 -39.05 1.94 32.78
N GLY A 240 -37.88 2.32 32.27
CA GLY A 240 -37.42 1.99 30.92
C GLY A 240 -36.81 0.60 30.91
N ALA A 241 -37.18 -0.20 29.91
CA ALA A 241 -36.64 -1.54 29.67
C ALA A 241 -35.11 -1.54 29.77
N ALA A 242 -34.57 -2.45 30.60
CA ALA A 242 -33.15 -2.66 30.73
C ALA A 242 -32.59 -3.24 29.43
N THR A 243 -32.25 -2.36 28.50
CA THR A 243 -31.41 -2.69 27.36
C THR A 243 -30.05 -3.06 27.94
N ALA A 244 -29.76 -4.36 28.03
CA ALA A 244 -28.45 -4.85 28.44
C ALA A 244 -27.42 -4.33 27.44
N THR A 245 -26.76 -3.23 27.79
CA THR A 245 -25.60 -2.71 27.10
C THR A 245 -24.46 -3.69 27.34
N VAL A 246 -24.31 -4.65 26.42
CA VAL A 246 -23.10 -5.48 26.36
C VAL A 246 -21.95 -4.53 26.06
N ALA A 247 -21.19 -4.19 27.11
CA ALA A 247 -19.97 -3.43 26.97
C ALA A 247 -18.97 -4.29 26.19
N VAL A 248 -18.94 -4.12 24.87
CA VAL A 248 -17.88 -4.68 24.02
C VAL A 248 -16.63 -3.86 24.32
N SER A 249 -15.80 -4.38 25.23
CA SER A 249 -14.45 -3.85 25.42
C SER A 249 -13.67 -4.08 24.14
N THR A 250 -13.49 -3.02 23.35
CA THR A 250 -12.63 -3.09 22.18
C THR A 250 -11.18 -3.04 22.64
N ALA A 251 -10.49 -4.15 22.45
CA ALA A 251 -9.04 -4.16 22.57
C ALA A 251 -8.47 -3.13 21.57
N ILE A 252 -7.64 -2.21 22.06
CA ILE A 252 -6.85 -1.32 21.22
C ILE A 252 -5.55 -2.05 20.91
N ALA A 253 -5.16 -2.09 19.64
CA ALA A 253 -3.89 -2.71 19.25
C ALA A 253 -2.71 -1.95 19.87
N PRO A 254 -1.70 -2.65 20.41
CA PRO A 254 -0.49 -1.99 20.86
C PRO A 254 0.26 -1.38 19.67
N GLU A 255 0.86 -0.21 19.85
CA GLU A 255 1.47 0.61 18.78
C GLU A 255 2.52 -0.15 17.96
N TRP A 256 3.32 -1.00 18.60
CA TRP A 256 4.32 -1.81 17.89
C TRP A 256 3.69 -2.81 16.90
N LEU A 257 2.51 -3.34 17.24
CA LEU A 257 1.78 -4.29 16.40
C LEU A 257 1.14 -3.54 15.24
N ASP A 258 0.56 -2.37 15.48
CA ASP A 258 0.00 -1.53 14.42
C ASP A 258 1.06 -1.10 13.41
N ASN A 259 2.24 -0.67 13.90
CA ASN A 259 3.40 -0.38 13.04
C ASN A 259 3.87 -1.61 12.25
N PHE A 260 3.88 -2.80 12.87
CA PHE A 260 4.22 -4.04 12.19
C PHE A 260 3.18 -4.39 11.11
N MET A 261 1.89 -4.20 11.37
CA MET A 261 0.84 -4.40 10.38
C MET A 261 0.98 -3.44 9.20
N GLY A 262 1.40 -2.19 9.45
CA GLY A 262 1.76 -1.23 8.39
C GLY A 262 2.85 -1.73 7.43
N PHE A 263 3.71 -2.64 7.87
CA PHE A 263 4.68 -3.35 7.02
C PHE A 263 4.11 -4.66 6.44
N LEU A 264 3.43 -5.46 7.27
CA LEU A 264 2.94 -6.78 6.90
C LEU A 264 1.86 -6.72 5.80
N TYR A 265 0.95 -5.76 5.84
CA TYR A 265 -0.12 -5.63 4.84
C TYR A 265 0.44 -5.39 3.42
N PRO A 266 1.26 -4.35 3.17
CA PRO A 266 1.90 -4.16 1.87
C PRO A 266 2.83 -5.31 1.49
N GLY A 267 3.58 -5.86 2.47
CA GLY A 267 4.49 -6.97 2.23
C GLY A 267 3.77 -8.24 1.77
N SER A 268 2.65 -8.58 2.41
CA SER A 268 1.82 -9.73 2.03
C SER A 268 1.20 -9.56 0.65
N LEU A 269 0.72 -8.35 0.33
CA LEU A 269 0.18 -8.03 -1.00
C LEU A 269 1.25 -8.22 -2.08
N GLY A 270 2.45 -7.64 -1.86
CA GLY A 270 3.55 -7.76 -2.83
C GLY A 270 4.01 -9.21 -3.02
N LEU A 271 3.90 -10.05 -1.99
CA LEU A 271 4.19 -11.47 -2.09
C LEU A 271 3.13 -12.20 -2.93
N ASP A 272 1.85 -11.96 -2.68
CA ASP A 272 0.74 -12.54 -3.47
C ASP A 272 0.83 -12.14 -4.95
N GLU A 273 1.08 -10.86 -5.23
CA GLU A 273 1.33 -10.37 -6.60
C GLU A 273 2.56 -11.02 -7.24
N GLY A 274 3.62 -11.25 -6.46
CA GLY A 274 4.82 -11.95 -6.90
C GLY A 274 4.55 -13.41 -7.29
N ILE A 275 3.76 -14.14 -6.49
CA ILE A 275 3.34 -15.52 -6.80
C ILE A 275 2.40 -15.54 -7.99
N CYS A 276 1.44 -14.61 -8.06
CA CYS A 276 0.55 -14.47 -9.19
C CYS A 276 1.33 -14.27 -10.50
N SER A 277 2.33 -13.38 -10.49
CA SER A 277 3.20 -13.12 -11.65
C SER A 277 4.06 -14.32 -12.00
N LEU A 278 4.56 -15.06 -11.00
CA LEU A 278 5.37 -16.26 -11.21
C LEU A 278 4.54 -17.40 -11.81
N THR A 279 3.36 -17.66 -11.26
CA THR A 279 2.44 -18.71 -11.75
C THR A 279 1.88 -18.37 -13.12
N MET A 280 1.54 -17.09 -13.37
CA MET A 280 1.18 -16.59 -14.70
C MET A 280 2.30 -16.87 -15.71
N LYS A 281 3.54 -16.44 -15.42
CA LYS A 281 4.67 -16.62 -16.34
C LYS A 281 4.96 -18.10 -16.57
N ALA A 282 4.96 -18.92 -15.51
CA ALA A 282 5.16 -20.36 -15.63
C ALA A 282 4.08 -21.00 -16.51
N THR A 283 2.81 -20.65 -16.29
CA THR A 283 1.69 -21.19 -17.07
C THR A 283 1.78 -20.80 -18.54
N ILE A 284 2.02 -19.52 -18.84
CA ILE A 284 2.15 -19.04 -20.23
C ILE A 284 3.36 -19.69 -20.91
N SER A 285 4.49 -19.80 -20.21
CA SER A 285 5.70 -20.42 -20.78
C SER A 285 5.52 -21.91 -21.05
N MET A 286 4.89 -22.65 -20.12
CA MET A 286 4.57 -24.06 -20.31
C MET A 286 3.57 -24.27 -21.45
N LEU A 287 2.52 -23.43 -21.55
CA LEU A 287 1.55 -23.51 -22.65
C LEU A 287 2.16 -23.17 -24.01
N ALA A 288 3.12 -22.25 -24.05
CA ALA A 288 3.80 -21.86 -25.29
C ALA A 288 4.79 -22.92 -25.79
N ASN A 289 5.38 -23.70 -24.86
CA ASN A 289 6.42 -24.69 -25.17
C ASN A 289 5.93 -26.15 -25.11
N CYS A 290 4.67 -26.41 -24.78
CA CYS A 290 4.18 -27.77 -24.70
C CYS A 290 3.94 -28.36 -26.10
N GLU A 291 4.39 -29.59 -26.31
CA GLU A 291 4.13 -30.36 -27.54
C GLU A 291 3.42 -31.68 -27.19
N GLY A 292 2.34 -32.00 -27.92
CA GLY A 292 1.60 -33.26 -27.75
C GLY A 292 1.06 -33.49 -26.33
N ASP A 293 1.38 -34.64 -25.75
CA ASP A 293 0.89 -35.07 -24.43
C ASP A 293 1.43 -34.20 -23.27
N GLU A 294 2.49 -33.43 -23.49
CA GLU A 294 3.06 -32.55 -22.46
C GLU A 294 2.10 -31.43 -22.04
N CYS A 295 1.24 -30.97 -22.96
CA CYS A 295 0.22 -29.96 -22.66
C CYS A 295 -0.82 -30.47 -21.65
N SER A 296 -0.99 -31.80 -21.53
CA SER A 296 -1.91 -32.43 -20.58
C SER A 296 -1.27 -32.72 -19.22
N MET A 297 0.00 -32.35 -18.99
CA MET A 297 0.64 -32.56 -17.70
C MET A 297 -0.09 -31.78 -16.59
N TRP A 298 -0.29 -32.45 -15.46
CA TRP A 298 -1.01 -31.91 -14.30
C TRP A 298 -0.43 -30.58 -13.79
N ILE A 299 0.88 -30.37 -13.95
CA ILE A 299 1.58 -29.17 -13.46
C ILE A 299 1.14 -27.90 -14.19
N VAL A 300 0.78 -27.99 -15.47
CA VAL A 300 0.28 -26.87 -16.27
C VAL A 300 -1.05 -26.39 -15.69
N TRP A 301 -1.95 -27.34 -15.42
CA TRP A 301 -3.27 -27.07 -14.85
C TRP A 301 -3.20 -26.59 -13.40
N VAL A 302 -2.32 -27.17 -12.58
CA VAL A 302 -2.12 -26.70 -11.20
C VAL A 302 -1.56 -25.28 -11.19
N SER A 303 -0.58 -24.96 -12.03
CA SER A 303 -0.03 -23.60 -12.12
C SER A 303 -1.06 -22.59 -12.60
N GLY A 304 -1.87 -22.96 -13.60
CA GLY A 304 -2.96 -22.11 -14.10
C GLY A 304 -4.07 -21.91 -13.06
N PHE A 305 -4.43 -22.96 -12.32
CA PHE A 305 -5.38 -22.86 -11.21
C PHE A 305 -4.86 -21.94 -10.11
N PHE A 306 -3.59 -22.09 -9.70
CA PHE A 306 -2.97 -21.20 -8.71
C PHE A 306 -2.97 -19.75 -9.18
N TRP A 307 -2.65 -19.48 -10.45
CA TRP A 307 -2.70 -18.14 -11.01
C TRP A 307 -4.10 -17.51 -10.89
N ILE A 308 -5.16 -18.26 -11.20
CA ILE A 308 -6.54 -17.78 -11.05
C ILE A 308 -6.86 -17.53 -9.56
N VAL A 309 -6.52 -18.47 -8.68
CA VAL A 309 -6.79 -18.35 -7.24
C VAL A 309 -6.08 -17.15 -6.63
N THR A 310 -4.79 -16.95 -6.91
CA THR A 310 -4.05 -15.79 -6.40
C THR A 310 -4.60 -14.49 -6.96
N SER A 311 -4.98 -14.46 -8.26
CA SER A 311 -5.64 -13.27 -8.84
C SER A 311 -6.94 -12.92 -8.13
N LEU A 312 -7.77 -13.92 -7.82
CA LEU A 312 -9.00 -13.74 -7.05
C LEU A 312 -8.72 -13.33 -5.60
N ALA A 313 -7.67 -13.87 -4.99
CA ALA A 313 -7.23 -13.50 -3.65
C ALA A 313 -6.78 -12.03 -3.61
N THR A 314 -6.02 -11.56 -4.59
CA THR A 314 -5.64 -10.14 -4.72
C THR A 314 -6.88 -9.25 -4.86
N LEU A 315 -7.85 -9.63 -5.72
CA LEU A 315 -9.10 -8.88 -5.88
C LEU A 315 -9.93 -8.84 -4.58
N TRP A 316 -10.01 -9.96 -3.88
CA TRP A 316 -10.68 -10.05 -2.58
C TRP A 316 -9.98 -9.18 -1.53
N TRP A 317 -8.65 -9.16 -1.53
CA TRP A 317 -7.85 -8.32 -0.64
C TRP A 317 -8.09 -6.83 -0.92
N LEU A 318 -8.03 -6.40 -2.18
CA LEU A 318 -8.32 -5.03 -2.59
C LEU A 318 -9.74 -4.63 -2.17
N LYS A 319 -10.72 -5.52 -2.38
CA LYS A 319 -12.10 -5.29 -1.91
C LYS A 319 -12.18 -5.17 -0.39
N THR A 320 -11.47 -5.99 0.37
CA THR A 320 -11.53 -5.99 1.84
C THR A 320 -10.89 -4.73 2.41
N VAL A 321 -9.71 -4.37 1.92
CA VAL A 321 -8.97 -3.18 2.37
C VAL A 321 -9.70 -1.89 1.97
N PHE A 322 -10.14 -1.76 0.72
CA PHE A 322 -10.81 -0.54 0.26
C PHE A 322 -12.31 -0.51 0.58
N GLY A 323 -12.98 -1.65 0.70
CA GLY A 323 -14.41 -1.73 1.02
C GLY A 323 -14.71 -1.49 2.50
N ASN A 324 -13.77 -1.80 3.40
CA ASN A 324 -13.87 -1.43 4.80
C ASN A 324 -13.48 0.04 5.03
N ALA A 325 -12.75 0.65 4.09
CA ALA A 325 -12.44 2.07 4.08
C ALA A 325 -13.62 2.91 3.57
N ASN A 326 -14.85 2.66 4.07
CA ASN A 326 -15.92 3.65 4.05
C ASN A 326 -15.48 4.84 4.91
N TYR A 327 -14.58 5.63 4.33
CA TYR A 327 -14.31 6.99 4.73
C TYR A 327 -15.63 7.76 4.55
N PRO A 328 -16.17 8.39 5.59
CA PRO A 328 -17.29 9.32 5.44
C PRO A 328 -16.95 10.44 4.45
#